data_AF-A0A0J6E7Y2-F1
#
_entry.id   AF-A0A0J6E7Y2-F1
#
_cell.length_a   1.000
_cell.length_b   1.000
_cell.length_c   1.000
_cell.angle_alpha   90.00
_cell.angle_beta   90.00
_cell.angle_gamma   90.00
#
_symmetry.space_group_name_H-M   'P 1'
#
loop_
_entity.id
_entity.type
_entity.pdbx_description
1 polymer ?
#
loop_
_entity_poly.entity_id
_entity_poly.type
_entity_poly.pdbx_seq_one_letter_code
_entity_poly.pdbx_strand_id
1 'polypeptide(L)' 'MEFSTDLKSRIKKTIAKKGLLKPCTNCNHDEAIIIEPFIRLDLQDDSSVLSSGPEAIPSIAIVCAGCGKID' A
#
# COMPACT_ATOMS: atom_id res chain seq x y z
N MET A 1 -7.45 -9.76 8.52
CA MET A 1 -6.23 -10.32 9.11
C MET A 1 -5.26 -9.17 9.30
N GLU A 2 -4.87 -8.88 10.53
CA GLU A 2 -3.90 -7.82 10.83
C GLU A 2 -2.48 -8.37 10.69
N PHE A 3 -1.53 -7.60 10.13
CA PHE A 3 -0.14 -8.07 10.04
C PHE A 3 0.48 -8.28 11.42
N SER A 4 1.38 -9.27 11.55
CA SER A 4 2.17 -9.42 12.77
C SER A 4 3.03 -8.18 13.03
N THR A 5 3.30 -7.89 14.31
CA THR A 5 4.09 -6.73 14.75
C THR A 5 5.48 -6.69 14.11
N ASP A 6 6.12 -7.84 13.92
CA ASP A 6 7.39 -7.99 13.20
C ASP A 6 7.29 -7.58 11.73
N LEU A 7 6.23 -8.00 11.05
CA LEU A 7 6.02 -7.67 9.64
C LEU A 7 5.78 -6.17 9.47
N LYS A 8 4.94 -5.55 10.33
CA LYS A 8 4.72 -4.10 10.35
C LYS A 8 6.03 -3.33 10.54
N SER A 9 6.92 -3.80 11.42
CA SER A 9 8.24 -3.20 11.65
C SER A 9 9.14 -3.28 10.40
N ARG A 10 9.16 -4.43 9.71
CA ARG A 10 9.95 -4.62 8.48
C ARG A 10 9.43 -3.76 7.33
N ILE A 11 8.11 -3.64 7.19
CA ILE A 11 7.44 -2.76 6.22
C ILE A 11 7.86 -1.31 6.46
N LYS A 12 7.69 -0.81 7.69
CA LYS A 12 8.09 0.57 8.05
C LYS A 12 9.55 0.86 7.75
N LYS A 13 10.47 -0.07 8.09
CA LYS A 13 11.90 0.06 7.76
C LYS A 13 12.15 0.12 6.24
N THR A 14 11.41 -0.66 5.46
CA THR A 14 11.54 -0.69 4.00
C THR A 14 11.01 0.60 3.36
N ILE A 15 9.86 1.08 3.82
CA ILE A 15 9.25 2.35 3.40
C ILE A 15 10.20 3.52 3.69
N ALA A 16 10.77 3.56 4.90
CA ALA A 16 11.76 4.57 5.28
C ALA A 16 13.01 4.52 4.39
N LYS A 17 13.56 3.32 4.13
CA LYS A 17 14.72 3.14 3.25
C LYS A 17 14.45 3.59 1.80
N LYS A 18 13.22 3.42 1.31
CA LYS A 18 12.83 3.86 -0.03
C LYS A 18 12.53 5.36 -0.13
N GLY A 19 12.59 6.10 0.99
CA GLY A 19 12.30 7.53 1.02
C GLY A 19 10.82 7.85 0.77
N LEU A 20 9.93 6.91 1.06
CA LEU A 20 8.47 7.08 0.94
C LEU A 20 7.86 7.79 2.17
N LEU A 21 8.68 8.16 3.14
CA LEU A 21 8.32 9.04 4.27
C LEU A 21 8.76 10.49 4.03
N LYS A 22 9.00 10.88 2.77
CA LYS A 22 9.25 12.27 2.41
C LYS A 22 7.96 13.09 2.60
N PRO A 23 8.07 14.42 2.77
CA PRO A 23 6.90 15.30 2.73
C PRO A 23 6.05 15.00 1.51
N CYS A 24 4.74 14.99 1.69
CA CYS A 24 3.80 14.71 0.61
C CYS A 24 4.07 15.64 -0.57
N THR A 25 4.26 15.06 -1.76
CA THR A 25 4.54 15.84 -2.98
C THR A 25 3.39 16.75 -3.41
N ASN A 26 2.19 16.59 -2.84
CA ASN A 26 1.02 17.43 -3.12
C ASN A 26 0.86 18.60 -2.14
N CYS A 27 0.87 18.33 -0.82
CA CYS A 27 0.60 19.35 0.21
C CYS A 27 1.78 19.63 1.15
N ASN A 28 2.94 19.01 0.92
CA ASN A 28 4.15 19.14 1.73
C ASN A 28 3.98 18.80 3.22
N HIS A 29 2.99 17.95 3.53
CA HIS A 29 2.75 17.45 4.88
C HIS A 29 3.62 16.22 5.16
N ASP A 30 4.23 16.15 6.35
CA ASP A 30 5.25 15.14 6.68
C ASP A 30 4.68 13.83 7.21
N GLU A 31 3.40 13.82 7.58
CA GLU A 31 2.76 12.64 8.16
C GLU A 31 2.07 11.80 7.08
N ALA A 32 2.36 10.49 7.13
CA ALA A 32 1.75 9.48 6.27
C ALA A 32 1.20 8.31 7.10
N ILE A 33 0.00 7.87 6.73
CA ILE A 33 -0.73 6.77 7.32
C ILE A 33 -0.51 5.54 6.43
N ILE A 34 -0.10 4.44 7.04
CA ILE A 34 0.00 3.15 6.36
C ILE A 34 -1.36 2.46 6.51
N ILE A 35 -2.06 2.28 5.40
CA ILE A 35 -3.28 1.49 5.36
C ILE A 35 -2.89 0.07 4.93
N GLU A 36 -3.43 -0.91 5.64
CA GLU A 36 -3.23 -2.34 5.40
C GLU A 36 -4.45 -2.99 4.71
N PRO A 37 -4.87 -2.61 3.49
CA PRO A 37 -5.92 -3.34 2.80
C PRO A 37 -5.33 -4.45 1.93
N PHE A 38 -6.01 -5.59 1.85
CA PHE A 38 -5.88 -6.47 0.70
C PHE A 38 -6.41 -5.71 -0.51
N ILE A 39 -5.54 -5.04 -1.27
CA ILE A 39 -5.96 -4.43 -2.53
C ILE A 39 -6.33 -5.58 -3.45
N ARG A 40 -7.61 -5.69 -3.79
CA ARG A 40 -8.03 -6.49 -4.93
C ARG A 40 -7.52 -5.77 -6.18
N LEU A 41 -6.35 -6.19 -6.64
CA LEU A 41 -5.90 -5.89 -7.98
C LEU A 41 -6.71 -6.82 -8.88
N ASP A 42 -7.82 -6.32 -9.43
CA ASP A 42 -8.51 -7.01 -10.51
C ASP A 42 -7.58 -6.96 -11.73
N LEU A 43 -6.65 -7.91 -11.82
CA LEU A 43 -5.90 -8.21 -13.03
C LEU A 43 -6.88 -8.82 -14.03
N GLN A 44 -7.70 -7.98 -14.66
CA GLN A 44 -8.52 -8.39 -15.80
C GLN A 44 -8.15 -7.56 -17.01
N ASP A 45 -7.31 -8.13 -17.86
CA ASP A 45 -7.26 -7.72 -19.26
C ASP A 45 -6.82 -8.86 -20.21
N ASP A 46 -7.17 -10.11 -19.89
CA ASP A 46 -6.99 -11.21 -20.84
C ASP A 46 -8.13 -12.23 -20.72
N SER A 47 -8.97 -12.30 -21.75
CA SER A 47 -10.17 -13.16 -21.83
C SER A 47 -9.86 -14.66 -21.96
N SER A 48 -8.61 -15.07 -21.73
CA SER A 48 -8.11 -16.43 -21.95
C SER A 48 -7.75 -17.19 -20.67
N VAL A 49 -7.80 -16.56 -19.49
CA VAL A 49 -7.42 -17.22 -18.23
C VAL A 49 -8.66 -17.79 -17.53
N LEU A 50 -8.77 -19.11 -17.59
CA LEU A 50 -9.70 -19.94 -16.82
C LEU A 50 -9.76 -19.49 -15.36
N SER A 51 -10.96 -19.09 -14.96
CA SER A 51 -11.47 -18.83 -13.61
C SER A 51 -10.69 -19.52 -12.47
N SER A 52 -9.66 -18.84 -11.99
CA SER A 52 -9.27 -18.85 -10.58
C SER A 52 -9.71 -17.47 -10.08
N GLY A 53 -10.61 -17.41 -9.09
CA GLY A 53 -11.15 -16.12 -8.61
C GLY A 53 -10.03 -15.12 -8.31
N PRO A 54 -10.26 -13.79 -8.42
CA PRO A 54 -9.20 -12.80 -8.33
C PRO A 54 -8.44 -12.99 -7.02
N GLU A 55 -7.20 -13.49 -7.10
CA GLU A 55 -6.33 -13.63 -5.94
C GLU A 55 -6.02 -12.21 -5.45
N ALA A 56 -6.58 -11.85 -4.29
CA ALA A 56 -6.31 -10.56 -3.70
C ALA A 56 -4.84 -10.50 -3.30
N ILE A 57 -4.06 -9.65 -3.97
CA ILE A 57 -2.66 -9.46 -3.63
C ILE A 57 -2.58 -8.62 -2.35
N PRO A 58 -2.04 -9.17 -1.25
CA PRO A 58 -1.85 -8.39 -0.03
C PRO A 58 -0.94 -7.21 -0.35
N SER A 59 -1.50 -6.01 -0.20
CA SER A 59 -0.86 -4.77 -0.60
C SER A 59 -0.88 -3.79 0.56
N ILE A 60 -0.10 -2.72 0.45
CA ILE A 60 0.04 -1.70 1.48
C ILE A 60 -0.05 -0.37 0.78
N ALA A 61 -0.93 0.51 1.26
CA ALA A 61 -1.07 1.86 0.74
C ALA A 61 -0.47 2.85 1.74
N ILE A 62 0.30 3.81 1.24
CA ILE A 62 0.81 4.94 2.03
C ILE A 62 -0.03 6.16 1.66
N VAL A 63 -0.69 6.75 2.65
CA VAL A 63 -1.64 7.84 2.44
C VAL A 63 -1.20 9.06 3.23
N CYS A 64 -1.11 10.22 2.59
CA CYS A 64 -0.82 11.47 3.28
C CYS A 64 -1.94 11.81 4.28
N ALA A 65 -1.57 12.08 5.54
CA ALA A 65 -2.54 12.43 6.59
C ALA A 65 -3.20 13.81 6.35
N GLY A 66 -2.55 14.70 5.60
CA GLY A 66 -3.05 16.05 5.34
C GLY A 66 -4.04 16.15 4.18
N CYS A 67 -3.75 15.51 3.04
CA CYS A 67 -4.56 15.66 1.82
C CYS A 67 -5.14 14.35 1.25
N GLY A 68 -4.82 13.20 1.85
CA GLY A 68 -5.34 11.90 1.39
C GLY A 68 -4.70 11.36 0.10
N LYS A 69 -3.65 12.01 -0.44
CA LYS A 69 -2.91 11.48 -1.58
C LYS A 69 -2.30 10.11 -1.24
N ILE A 70 -2.37 9.16 -2.19
CA ILE A 70 -1.81 7.81 -2.11
C ILE A 70 -0.55 7.74 -2.99
N ASP A 71 0.56 7.20 -2.47
CA ASP A 71 1.82 6.93 -3.18
C ASP A 71 2.20 5.44 -3.09
#